data_AF-A0A2P5XB58-F1
#
_entry.id   AF-A0A2P5XB58-F1
#
_cell.length_a   1.000
_cell.length_b   1.000
_cell.length_c   1.000
_cell.angle_alpha   90.00
_cell.angle_beta   90.00
_cell.angle_gamma   90.00
#
_symmetry.space_group_name_H-M   'P 1'
#
loop_
_entity.id
_entity.type
_entity.pdbx_description
1 polymer ?
#
loop_
_entity_poly.entity_id
_entity_poly.type
_entity_poly.pdbx_seq_one_letter_code
_entity_poly.pdbx_strand_id
1 'polypeptide(L)'
;MACFYCLDNIKEEEALGRYKRITESTIEFLEFQVYGKMNPEDSWLAASPDGLVNRFVYGLPSGGVLEIKCPYVDEKMKETFPWKRIPLYCIPQAQGLMEIMDREWMDFYV
;
A
#
# COMPACT_ATOMS: atom_id res chain seq x y z
N MET A 1 19.26 3.20 21.30
CA MET A 1 18.30 2.22 20.79
C MET A 1 17.58 2.84 19.60
N ALA A 2 18.07 2.63 18.38
CA ALA A 2 17.41 3.14 17.17
C ALA A 2 16.30 2.16 16.79
N CYS A 3 15.05 2.62 16.75
CA CYS A 3 13.92 1.81 16.33
C CYS A 3 13.99 1.65 14.80
N PHE A 4 14.25 0.44 14.29
CA PHE A 4 14.32 0.15 12.86
C PHE A 4 13.03 0.52 12.11
N TYR A 5 11.87 0.48 12.78
CA TYR A 5 10.58 0.90 12.22
C TYR A 5 10.47 2.40 11.92
N CYS A 6 11.27 3.26 12.53
CA CYS A 6 11.19 4.71 12.29
C CYS A 6 11.89 5.14 11.00
N LEU A 7 12.84 4.35 10.48
CA LEU A 7 13.59 4.67 9.26
C LEU A 7 12.73 4.50 8.00
N ASP A 8 11.83 3.51 8.01
CA ASP A 8 10.91 3.25 6.90
C ASP A 8 9.89 4.40 6.78
N ASN A 9 9.34 4.86 7.91
CA ASN A 9 8.37 5.98 7.94
C ASN A 9 8.95 7.32 7.46
N ILE A 10 10.25 7.58 7.65
CA ILE A 10 10.87 8.85 7.24
C ILE A 10 10.87 9.01 5.71
N LYS A 11 10.95 7.90 4.97
CA LYS A 11 11.01 7.92 3.50
C LYS A 11 9.65 7.70 2.85
N GLU A 12 8.67 7.22 3.58
CA GLU A 12 7.32 6.96 3.08
C GLU A 12 6.67 8.24 2.52
N GLU A 13 6.78 9.36 3.23
CA GLU A 13 6.23 10.65 2.78
C GLU A 13 6.91 11.13 1.47
N GLU A 14 8.23 10.96 1.38
CA GLU A 14 8.98 11.28 0.16
C GLU A 14 8.56 10.37 -1.02
N ALA A 15 8.44 9.07 -0.76
CA ALA A 15 8.00 8.08 -1.74
C ALA A 15 6.57 8.39 -2.22
N LEU A 16 5.66 8.74 -1.31
CA LEU A 16 4.31 9.15 -1.64
C LEU A 16 4.27 10.41 -2.51
N GLY A 17 5.08 11.41 -2.16
CA GLY A 17 5.22 12.64 -2.94
C GLY A 17 5.71 12.36 -4.37
N ARG A 18 6.66 11.44 -4.53
CA ARG A 18 7.15 11.00 -5.85
C ARG A 18 6.08 10.23 -6.62
N TYR A 19 5.39 9.29 -5.97
CA TYR A 19 4.28 8.54 -6.57
C TYR A 19 3.22 9.50 -7.12
N LYS A 20 2.71 10.43 -6.30
CA LYS A 20 1.71 11.43 -6.71
C LYS A 20 2.16 12.26 -7.91
N ARG A 21 3.44 12.62 -7.97
CA ARG A 21 4.01 13.38 -9.11
C ARG A 21 4.11 12.54 -10.38
N ILE A 22 4.39 11.25 -10.29
CA ILE A 22 4.56 10.36 -11.45
C ILE A 22 3.20 9.93 -12.01
N THR A 23 2.25 9.60 -11.15
CA THR A 23 0.95 9.02 -11.54
C THR A 23 -0.16 10.06 -11.69
N GLU A 24 0.10 11.31 -11.28
CA GLU A 24 -0.87 12.41 -11.23
C GLU A 24 -2.19 12.01 -10.53
N SER A 25 -2.12 11.02 -9.64
CA SER A 25 -3.30 10.44 -9.00
C SER A 25 -3.60 11.11 -7.66
N THR A 26 -4.89 11.28 -7.37
CA THR A 26 -5.37 11.75 -6.07
C THR A 26 -5.36 10.60 -5.08
N ILE A 27 -4.72 10.79 -3.92
CA ILE A 27 -4.67 9.78 -2.86
C ILE A 27 -5.56 10.21 -1.71
N GLU A 28 -6.47 9.34 -1.31
CA GLU A 28 -7.27 9.46 -0.10
C GLU A 28 -6.64 8.63 1.02
N PHE A 29 -6.44 9.24 2.17
CA PHE A 29 -5.93 8.54 3.35
C PHE A 29 -7.10 8.02 4.16
N LEU A 30 -7.08 6.73 4.46
CA LEU A 30 -8.03 6.10 5.37
C LEU A 30 -7.30 5.73 6.65
N GLU A 31 -8.00 5.89 7.77
CA GLU A 31 -7.59 5.25 9.02
C GLU A 31 -7.85 3.73 8.96
N PHE A 32 -7.50 3.04 10.03
CA PHE A 32 -7.75 1.62 10.20
C PHE A 32 -9.21 1.23 9.92
N GLN A 33 -9.41 0.33 8.95
CA GLN A 33 -10.73 -0.16 8.57
C GLN A 33 -10.92 -1.60 9.04
N VAL A 34 -12.01 -1.83 9.76
CA VAL A 34 -12.49 -3.17 10.13
C VAL A 34 -13.34 -3.73 8.99
N TYR A 35 -13.06 -4.97 8.59
CA TYR A 35 -13.81 -5.70 7.58
C TYR A 35 -15.21 -6.04 8.09
N GLY A 36 -16.16 -6.19 7.16
CA GLY A 36 -17.48 -6.71 7.51
C GLY A 36 -18.17 -5.91 8.62
N LYS A 37 -18.15 -4.56 8.59
CA LYS A 37 -18.81 -3.70 9.60
C LYS A 37 -20.29 -4.07 9.87
N MET A 38 -20.92 -4.78 8.93
CA MET A 38 -22.29 -5.29 9.03
C MET A 38 -22.41 -6.72 9.59
N ASN A 39 -21.31 -7.47 9.68
CA ASN A 39 -21.26 -8.83 10.22
C ASN A 39 -20.26 -8.94 11.40
N PRO A 40 -20.74 -8.96 12.66
CA PRO A 40 -19.88 -8.96 13.84
C PRO A 40 -18.87 -10.11 13.89
N GLU A 41 -19.19 -11.26 13.28
CA GLU A 41 -18.31 -12.44 13.23
C GLU A 41 -17.02 -12.19 12.45
N ASP A 42 -16.99 -11.20 11.56
CA ASP A 42 -15.84 -10.87 10.71
C ASP A 42 -14.98 -9.71 11.26
N SER A 43 -15.34 -9.18 12.44
CA SER A 43 -14.68 -8.00 13.04
C SER A 43 -13.23 -8.25 13.49
N TRP A 44 -12.76 -9.50 13.44
CA TRP A 44 -11.37 -9.88 13.71
C TRP A 44 -10.42 -9.52 12.55
N LEU A 45 -10.97 -9.20 11.37
CA LEU A 45 -10.21 -8.85 10.18
C LEU A 45 -10.26 -7.33 9.93
N ALA A 46 -9.10 -6.72 9.69
CA ALA A 46 -8.97 -5.28 9.49
C ALA A 46 -7.67 -4.93 8.78
N ALA A 47 -7.61 -3.73 8.19
CA ALA A 47 -6.47 -3.25 7.41
C ALA A 47 -6.28 -1.73 7.53
N SER A 48 -5.06 -1.29 7.28
CA SER A 48 -4.69 0.13 7.13
C SER A 48 -3.85 0.27 5.86
N PRO A 49 -4.42 0.73 4.75
CA PRO A 49 -3.67 1.00 3.54
C PRO A 49 -2.89 2.31 3.67
N ASP A 50 -1.78 2.45 2.95
CA ASP A 50 -1.03 3.72 2.91
C ASP A 50 -1.82 4.80 2.14
N GLY A 51 -2.71 4.39 1.26
CA GLY A 51 -3.74 5.24 0.70
C GLY A 51 -4.67 4.52 -0.26
N LEU A 52 -5.71 5.21 -0.69
CA LEU A 52 -6.54 4.81 -1.81
C LEU A 52 -6.27 5.70 -3.00
N VAL A 53 -5.98 5.08 -4.14
CA VAL A 53 -5.78 5.77 -5.41
C VAL A 53 -7.14 6.05 -6.01
N ASN A 54 -7.56 7.32 -6.03
CA ASN A 54 -8.79 7.71 -6.71
C ASN A 54 -8.45 8.08 -8.17
N ARG A 55 -8.60 7.10 -9.07
CA ARG A 55 -8.41 7.28 -10.50
C ARG A 55 -9.67 6.89 -11.25
N PHE A 56 -10.33 7.89 -11.85
CA PHE A 56 -11.39 7.65 -12.80
C PHE A 56 -10.79 7.19 -14.12
N VAL A 57 -10.85 5.89 -14.39
CA VAL A 57 -10.66 5.34 -15.73
C VAL A 57 -12.05 5.10 -16.29
N TYR A 58 -12.40 5.78 -17.39
CA TYR A 58 -13.73 5.72 -18.01
C TYR A 58 -14.25 4.27 -18.12
N GLY A 59 -15.23 3.91 -17.27
CA GLY A 59 -15.96 2.64 -17.35
C GLY A 59 -15.55 1.51 -16.40
N LEU A 60 -14.62 1.72 -15.45
CA LEU A 60 -14.25 0.72 -14.43
C LEU A 60 -14.50 1.24 -12.99
N PRO A 61 -14.75 0.36 -11.99
CA PRO A 61 -14.92 0.74 -10.60
C PRO A 61 -13.75 1.61 -10.11
N SER A 62 -14.12 2.65 -9.36
CA SER A 62 -13.28 3.80 -9.05
C SER A 62 -12.25 3.49 -7.96
N GLY A 63 -11.01 3.35 -8.39
CA GLY A 63 -9.83 3.45 -7.54
C GLY A 63 -9.22 2.13 -7.10
N GLY A 64 -7.99 2.21 -6.57
CA GLY A 64 -7.20 1.07 -6.13
C GLY A 64 -6.59 1.32 -4.76
N VAL A 65 -5.90 0.32 -4.21
CA VAL A 65 -5.11 0.48 -2.99
C VAL A 65 -3.70 0.94 -3.34
N LEU A 66 -3.10 1.78 -2.52
CA LEU A 66 -1.68 2.11 -2.56
C LEU A 66 -0.99 1.50 -1.35
N GLU A 67 0.06 0.72 -1.60
CA GLU A 67 1.01 0.26 -0.59
C GLU A 67 2.42 0.76 -0.97
N ILE A 68 3.02 1.54 -0.10
CA ILE A 68 4.39 2.03 -0.19
C ILE A 68 5.26 1.16 0.71
N LYS A 69 6.33 0.60 0.15
CA LYS A 69 7.39 -0.01 0.95
C LYS A 69 8.68 0.76 0.77
N CYS A 70 9.31 1.13 1.86
CA CYS A 70 10.65 1.73 1.85
C CYS A 70 11.66 0.71 2.39
N PRO A 71 12.06 -0.32 1.60
CA PRO A 71 12.96 -1.34 2.10
C PRO A 71 14.31 -0.73 2.49
N TYR A 72 14.87 -1.19 3.61
CA TYR A 72 16.25 -0.91 3.95
C TYR A 72 17.17 -1.57 2.92
N VAL A 73 17.79 -0.73 2.07
CA VAL A 73 18.72 -1.22 1.04
C VAL A 73 20.12 -1.28 1.63
N ASP A 74 20.55 -2.49 2.03
CA ASP A 74 21.95 -2.75 2.33
C ASP A 74 22.79 -2.90 1.03
N GLU A 75 24.11 -3.03 1.16
CA GLU A 75 25.01 -3.14 0.01
C GLU A 75 24.70 -4.33 -0.92
N LYS A 76 24.13 -5.42 -0.38
CA LYS A 76 23.74 -6.61 -1.17
C LYS A 76 22.39 -6.40 -1.85
N MET A 77 21.48 -5.64 -1.23
CA MET A 77 20.16 -5.35 -1.79
C MET A 77 20.19 -4.32 -2.91
N LYS A 78 21.23 -3.50 -3.01
CA LYS A 78 21.40 -2.51 -4.11
C LYS A 78 21.32 -3.13 -5.50
N GLU A 79 21.76 -4.38 -5.66
CA GLU A 79 21.70 -5.09 -6.96
C GLU A 79 20.29 -5.61 -7.30
N THR A 80 19.43 -5.74 -6.29
CA THR A 80 18.06 -6.29 -6.41
C THR A 80 16.97 -5.21 -6.41
N PHE A 81 17.37 -3.94 -6.28
CA PHE A 81 16.50 -2.78 -6.27
C PHE A 81 16.57 -2.01 -7.62
N PRO A 82 15.44 -1.52 -8.16
CA PRO A 82 14.07 -1.71 -7.68
C PRO A 82 13.60 -3.15 -7.86
N TRP A 83 12.62 -3.57 -7.06
CA TRP A 83 12.06 -4.91 -7.18
C TRP A 83 11.47 -5.12 -8.58
N LYS A 84 12.03 -6.08 -9.32
CA LYS A 84 11.47 -6.49 -10.63
C LYS A 84 10.14 -7.23 -10.50
N ARG A 85 9.89 -7.83 -9.34
CA ARG A 85 8.67 -8.55 -8.98
C ARG A 85 8.44 -8.39 -7.49
N ILE A 86 7.18 -8.23 -7.10
CA ILE A 86 6.78 -8.19 -5.69
C ILE A 86 7.18 -9.51 -5.00
N PRO A 87 7.89 -9.46 -3.86
CA PRO A 87 8.21 -10.66 -3.09
C PRO A 87 6.96 -11.43 -2.69
N LEU A 88 7.01 -12.76 -2.75
CA LEU A 88 5.83 -13.60 -2.53
C LEU A 88 5.21 -13.44 -1.13
N TYR A 89 6.01 -13.07 -0.13
CA TYR A 89 5.53 -12.83 1.23
C TYR A 89 4.67 -11.56 1.36
N CYS A 90 4.74 -10.62 0.41
CA CYS A 90 3.89 -9.43 0.38
C CYS A 90 2.51 -9.71 -0.23
N ILE A 91 2.35 -10.82 -0.96
CA ILE A 91 1.10 -11.13 -1.68
C ILE A 91 -0.09 -11.34 -0.73
N PRO A 92 0.02 -12.05 0.41
CA PRO A 92 -1.08 -12.16 1.35
C PRO A 92 -1.55 -10.80 1.91
N GLN A 93 -0.62 -9.88 2.20
CA GLN A 93 -0.96 -8.52 2.66
C GLN A 93 -1.67 -7.74 1.55
N ALA A 94 -1.15 -7.79 0.33
CA ALA A 94 -1.75 -7.10 -0.83
C ALA A 94 -3.18 -7.58 -1.11
N GLN A 95 -3.39 -8.90 -1.12
CA GLN A 95 -4.72 -9.49 -1.34
C GLN A 95 -5.68 -9.16 -0.19
N GLY A 96 -5.21 -9.23 1.06
CA GLY A 96 -6.02 -8.86 2.22
C GLY A 96 -6.44 -7.38 2.21
N LEU A 97 -5.54 -6.46 1.82
CA LEU A 97 -5.87 -5.05 1.69
C LEU A 97 -6.94 -4.82 0.61
N MET A 98 -6.80 -5.44 -0.55
CA MET A 98 -7.79 -5.34 -1.63
C MET A 98 -9.17 -5.87 -1.21
N GLU A 99 -9.21 -7.02 -0.54
CA GLU A 99 -10.44 -7.61 0.00
C GLU A 99 -11.09 -6.67 1.02
N ILE A 100 -10.33 -6.16 1.99
CA ILE A 100 -10.89 -5.35 3.08
C ILE A 100 -11.33 -3.97 2.59
N MET A 101 -10.62 -3.39 1.62
CA MET A 101 -10.94 -2.09 1.03
C MET A 101 -11.98 -2.18 -0.09
N ASP A 102 -12.40 -3.37 -0.49
CA ASP A 102 -13.29 -3.61 -1.64
C ASP A 102 -12.75 -2.94 -2.92
N ARG A 103 -11.53 -3.34 -3.31
CA ARG A 103 -10.82 -2.81 -4.49
C ARG A 103 -10.28 -3.93 -5.36
N GLU A 104 -10.31 -3.72 -6.68
CA GLU A 104 -9.92 -4.74 -7.66
C GLU A 104 -8.42 -4.75 -7.98
N TRP A 105 -7.69 -3.70 -7.61
CA TRP A 105 -6.27 -3.57 -7.90
C TRP A 105 -5.52 -2.79 -6.82
N MET A 106 -4.20 -2.96 -6.81
CA MET A 106 -3.30 -2.29 -5.88
C MET A 106 -2.00 -1.91 -6.60
N ASP A 107 -1.52 -0.70 -6.34
CA ASP A 107 -0.17 -0.27 -6.68
C ASP A 107 0.78 -0.57 -5.52
N PHE A 108 1.90 -1.21 -5.83
CA PHE A 108 2.98 -1.51 -4.90
C PHE A 108 4.19 -0.63 -5.26
N TYR A 109 4.43 0.45 -4.51
CA TYR A 109 5.50 1.42 -4.80
C TYR A 109 6.69 1.22 -3.86
N VAL A 110 7.89 1.09 -4.43
CA VAL A 110 9.12 0.71 -3.72
C VAL A 110 10.28 1.59 -4.14
#